data_AF-A0A017TA23-F1
#
_entry.id   AF-A0A017TA23-F1
#
_cell.length_a   1.000
_cell.length_b   1.000
_cell.length_c   1.000
_cell.angle_alpha   90.00
_cell.angle_beta   90.00
_cell.angle_gamma   90.00
#
_symmetry.space_group_name_H-M   'P 1'
#
loop_
_entity.id
_entity.type
_entity.pdbx_description
1 polymer ?
#
loop_
_entity_poly.entity_id
_entity_poly.type
_entity_poly.pdbx_seq_one_letter_code
_entity_poly.pdbx_strand_id
1 'polypeptide(L)'
;MSTPPIPEQKYGGEADLRTPTDADANDTALLPTLTEMVRGVGQSGCGYEAQFESWYRFLVDPEPYTSIMVKDGWATLEGKDDALLGQRADFLRPDSLLAILMLSDENDCSMREGRDNVIIADGGRMPRPRAECAVDPSHPCCKSCLQERGECPVDPTCYPNGDSTKPVLGLEEEEDPANLRCFEQKRRFGVDFLYPVDRYTKALTSRQIQNRKGELVDNPLFSDLGGGDGRVNVRDPSLVFFAGIVGVPWQDIARDPANPGAGVKNSDELSAPVGSFASTWEVILGNPGEHVPPADPFMRESLEPRAGTNPILDVALSAPGATPNAINGTEWTIPKKDDLQFACVFPLTVAKDCSVSGTPGCDCQKSPDIPLCDVDPGSGARTLQTRAKAFPGLRELEVIRSLDTQGIVGSVCPAQLDDPEAADFGYRPTIGAIIERLKVALVGQCLPRSLQPGEGGQVSCLVIEARNSGGACTCDGATGRREVTEDNDAVRAVIAEDALADTAGWDCLCEVVQLAGTELTACQTDLDEPVQDGGNDVNGWCYVDATTAKPVGDPALVQTCPSTERRMIRFVGKADVEAGATQFITCSGEQG
;
A
#
# COMPACT_ATOMS: atom_id res chain seq x y z
N MET A 1 -14.29 -16.30 -25.60
CA MET A 1 -15.18 -15.38 -24.88
C MET A 1 -15.17 -14.08 -25.66
N SER A 2 -16.33 -13.61 -26.11
CA SER A 2 -16.48 -12.28 -26.71
C SER A 2 -15.96 -11.26 -25.70
N THR A 3 -15.09 -10.35 -26.14
CA THR A 3 -14.79 -9.14 -25.37
C THR A 3 -16.11 -8.52 -24.93
N PRO A 4 -16.30 -8.25 -23.62
CA PRO A 4 -17.43 -7.45 -23.21
C PRO A 4 -17.36 -6.14 -24.01
N PRO A 5 -18.49 -5.63 -24.55
CA PRO A 5 -18.47 -4.31 -25.15
C PRO A 5 -17.91 -3.34 -24.12
N ILE A 6 -16.95 -2.50 -24.53
CA ILE A 6 -16.51 -1.34 -23.73
C ILE A 6 -17.81 -0.63 -23.33
N PRO A 7 -18.08 -0.43 -22.02
CA PRO A 7 -19.31 0.23 -21.59
C PRO A 7 -19.43 1.54 -22.36
N GLU A 8 -20.59 1.78 -23.00
CA GLU A 8 -20.91 3.11 -23.53
C GLU A 8 -20.63 4.11 -22.40
N GLN A 9 -19.80 5.13 -22.68
CA GLN A 9 -19.41 6.14 -21.69
C GLN A 9 -20.63 6.91 -21.21
N LYS A 10 -21.24 6.38 -20.14
CA LYS A 10 -22.49 6.86 -19.56
C LYS A 10 -22.40 8.30 -19.04
N TYR A 11 -21.19 8.76 -18.70
CA TYR A 11 -20.94 10.09 -18.13
C TYR A 11 -20.00 10.97 -18.97
N GLY A 12 -19.59 10.53 -20.17
CA GLY A 12 -18.50 11.15 -20.94
C GLY A 12 -17.10 10.72 -20.46
N GLY A 13 -16.05 11.32 -21.03
CA GLY A 13 -14.63 10.96 -20.85
C GLY A 13 -13.99 10.51 -22.17
N GLU A 14 -12.70 10.18 -22.22
CA GLU A 14 -12.06 9.58 -23.41
C GLU A 14 -11.93 8.04 -23.28
N ALA A 15 -12.22 7.32 -24.37
CA ALA A 15 -12.03 5.87 -24.44
C ALA A 15 -10.66 5.48 -25.02
N ASP A 16 -10.06 6.40 -25.79
CA ASP A 16 -8.69 6.32 -26.25
C ASP A 16 -7.75 6.88 -25.17
N LEU A 17 -7.01 5.99 -24.50
CA LEU A 17 -6.01 6.40 -23.52
C LEU A 17 -4.71 6.89 -24.18
N ARG A 18 -4.60 7.06 -25.50
CA ARG A 18 -3.31 7.39 -26.15
C ARG A 18 -3.19 8.83 -26.61
N THR A 19 -4.30 9.52 -26.83
CA THR A 19 -4.30 10.88 -27.38
C THR A 19 -5.00 11.81 -26.40
N PRO A 20 -4.39 12.91 -25.93
CA PRO A 20 -5.09 13.86 -25.09
C PRO A 20 -6.23 14.55 -25.86
N THR A 21 -7.42 14.62 -25.29
CA THR A 21 -8.53 15.41 -25.85
C THR A 21 -9.22 16.29 -24.83
N ASP A 22 -10.07 17.21 -25.30
CA ASP A 22 -10.92 18.04 -24.42
C ASP A 22 -11.85 17.20 -23.53
N ALA A 23 -12.09 15.93 -23.86
CA ALA A 23 -12.89 15.01 -23.05
C ALA A 23 -12.16 14.54 -21.77
N ASP A 24 -10.83 14.57 -21.74
CA ASP A 24 -10.02 14.25 -20.56
C ASP A 24 -10.19 15.30 -19.44
N ALA A 25 -10.53 16.53 -19.81
CA ALA A 25 -10.70 17.65 -18.88
C ALA A 25 -12.10 17.72 -18.25
N ASN A 26 -12.98 16.74 -18.49
CA ASN A 26 -14.34 16.75 -17.96
C ASN A 26 -14.39 16.30 -16.48
N ASP A 27 -14.14 17.26 -15.59
CA ASP A 27 -14.18 17.09 -14.13
C ASP A 27 -15.54 16.59 -13.59
N THR A 28 -16.64 16.87 -14.31
CA THR A 28 -17.98 16.42 -13.92
C THR A 28 -18.21 14.91 -14.13
N ALA A 29 -17.41 14.26 -14.97
CA ALA A 29 -17.52 12.82 -15.27
C ALA A 29 -16.69 11.95 -14.31
N LEU A 30 -15.67 12.50 -13.67
CA LEU A 30 -14.70 11.75 -12.87
C LEU A 30 -15.35 11.06 -11.66
N LEU A 31 -16.06 11.82 -10.82
CA LEU A 31 -16.71 11.30 -9.62
C LEU A 31 -17.74 10.19 -9.90
N PRO A 32 -18.73 10.36 -10.81
CA PRO A 32 -19.70 9.31 -11.08
C PRO A 32 -19.05 8.07 -11.73
N THR A 33 -18.06 8.25 -12.61
CA THR A 33 -17.35 7.14 -13.25
C THR A 33 -16.55 6.34 -12.24
N LEU A 34 -15.74 7.00 -11.41
CA LEU A 34 -14.97 6.33 -10.35
C LEU A 34 -15.89 5.61 -9.36
N THR A 35 -17.02 6.24 -9.00
CA THR A 35 -18.03 5.61 -8.13
C THR A 35 -18.60 4.34 -8.75
N GLU A 36 -18.92 4.35 -10.05
CA GLU A 36 -19.40 3.15 -10.75
C GLU A 36 -18.33 2.09 -10.88
N MET A 37 -17.07 2.45 -11.17
CA MET A 37 -15.96 1.50 -11.22
C MET A 37 -15.79 0.80 -9.87
N VAL A 38 -15.71 1.55 -8.78
CA VAL A 38 -15.54 0.99 -7.42
C VAL A 38 -16.72 0.10 -7.04
N ARG A 39 -17.96 0.55 -7.29
CA ARG A 39 -19.16 -0.27 -7.00
C ARG A 39 -19.27 -1.50 -7.91
N GLY A 40 -18.78 -1.39 -9.15
CA GLY A 40 -18.86 -2.43 -10.16
C GLY A 40 -17.96 -3.64 -9.90
N VAL A 41 -16.86 -3.46 -9.16
CA VAL A 41 -15.99 -4.57 -8.71
C VAL A 41 -16.76 -5.58 -7.86
N GLY A 42 -17.74 -5.11 -7.08
CA GLY A 42 -18.51 -5.95 -6.16
C GLY A 42 -17.71 -6.34 -4.91
N GLN A 43 -18.30 -7.22 -4.09
CA GLN A 43 -17.75 -7.69 -2.80
C GLN A 43 -17.83 -9.22 -2.66
N SER A 44 -18.11 -9.92 -3.76
CA SER A 44 -18.32 -11.37 -3.73
C SER A 44 -16.99 -12.08 -3.92
N GLY A 45 -16.38 -12.49 -2.81
CA GLY A 45 -15.17 -13.32 -2.80
C GLY A 45 -15.45 -14.80 -2.51
N CYS A 46 -14.36 -15.56 -2.44
CA CYS A 46 -14.29 -16.88 -1.81
C CYS A 46 -13.09 -16.89 -0.87
N GLY A 47 -12.90 -17.91 -0.03
CA GLY A 47 -11.80 -17.96 0.94
C GLY A 47 -10.36 -17.93 0.40
N TYR A 48 -10.18 -17.76 -0.92
CA TYR A 48 -8.89 -17.56 -1.58
C TYR A 48 -8.87 -16.17 -2.24
N GLU A 49 -8.78 -15.13 -1.42
CA GLU A 49 -8.67 -13.76 -1.90
C GLU A 49 -7.20 -13.41 -2.14
N ALA A 50 -6.84 -13.16 -3.40
CA ALA A 50 -5.45 -12.88 -3.80
C ALA A 50 -5.28 -11.38 -4.11
N GLN A 51 -5.41 -10.53 -3.09
CA GLN A 51 -5.40 -9.08 -3.24
C GLN A 51 -4.08 -8.60 -3.82
N PHE A 52 -2.95 -9.18 -3.43
CA PHE A 52 -1.66 -8.81 -4.03
C PHE A 52 -1.53 -9.20 -5.49
N GLU A 53 -1.92 -10.44 -5.86
CA GLU A 53 -1.88 -10.83 -7.28
C GLU A 53 -2.86 -10.02 -8.13
N SER A 54 -3.93 -9.46 -7.56
CA SER A 54 -4.90 -8.64 -8.31
C SER A 54 -4.24 -7.43 -8.99
N TRP A 55 -3.40 -6.68 -8.28
CA TRP A 55 -2.68 -5.54 -8.85
C TRP A 55 -1.34 -5.96 -9.44
N TYR A 56 -0.64 -6.94 -8.87
CA TYR A 56 0.66 -7.39 -9.38
C TYR A 56 0.53 -7.95 -10.79
N ARG A 57 -0.47 -8.82 -11.04
CA ARG A 57 -0.71 -9.42 -12.35
C ARG A 57 -1.00 -8.35 -13.41
N PHE A 58 -1.77 -7.31 -13.09
CA PHE A 58 -2.09 -6.26 -14.05
C PHE A 58 -0.96 -5.25 -14.22
N LEU A 59 -0.28 -4.80 -13.16
CA LEU A 59 0.68 -3.70 -13.22
C LEU A 59 2.13 -4.15 -13.46
N VAL A 60 2.51 -5.33 -12.96
CA VAL A 60 3.93 -5.68 -12.78
C VAL A 60 4.33 -6.98 -13.48
N ASP A 61 3.51 -8.04 -13.43
CA ASP A 61 3.91 -9.37 -13.91
C ASP A 61 4.44 -9.32 -15.35
N PRO A 62 5.72 -9.62 -15.62
CA PRO A 62 6.29 -9.47 -16.97
C PRO A 62 5.81 -10.57 -17.95
N GLU A 63 5.31 -11.69 -17.44
CA GLU A 63 4.86 -12.84 -18.25
C GLU A 63 3.53 -13.40 -17.70
N PRO A 64 2.45 -12.59 -17.68
CA PRO A 64 1.15 -13.03 -17.17
C PRO A 64 0.64 -14.16 -18.07
N TYR A 65 0.15 -15.25 -17.47
CA TYR A 65 -0.31 -16.43 -18.19
C TYR A 65 -1.77 -16.30 -18.63
N THR A 66 -2.15 -16.88 -19.77
CA THR A 66 -3.55 -16.86 -20.22
C THR A 66 -4.44 -17.87 -19.48
N SER A 67 -3.85 -18.99 -19.02
CA SER A 67 -4.60 -20.09 -18.41
C SER A 67 -3.72 -20.92 -17.48
N ILE A 68 -4.36 -21.60 -16.53
CA ILE A 68 -3.74 -22.62 -15.68
C ILE A 68 -4.33 -23.96 -16.11
N MET A 69 -3.47 -24.92 -16.43
CA MET A 69 -3.87 -26.29 -16.77
C MET A 69 -3.37 -27.26 -15.70
N VAL A 70 -4.27 -28.05 -15.14
CA VAL A 70 -3.91 -29.09 -14.17
C VAL A 70 -3.90 -30.44 -14.86
N LYS A 71 -2.74 -31.11 -14.85
CA LYS A 71 -2.58 -32.46 -15.40
C LYS A 71 -1.78 -33.32 -14.44
N ASP A 72 -2.30 -34.52 -14.14
CA ASP A 72 -1.66 -35.49 -13.24
C ASP A 72 -1.30 -34.92 -11.85
N GLY A 73 -2.08 -33.95 -11.36
CA GLY A 73 -1.86 -33.27 -10.07
C GLY A 73 -0.85 -32.10 -10.13
N TRP A 74 -0.39 -31.71 -11.32
CA TRP A 74 0.54 -30.60 -11.53
C TRP A 74 -0.15 -29.47 -12.29
N ALA A 75 -0.08 -28.25 -11.75
CA ALA A 75 -0.51 -27.06 -12.45
C ALA A 75 0.60 -26.51 -13.35
N THR A 76 0.25 -26.22 -14.60
CA THR A 76 1.12 -25.56 -15.59
C THR A 76 0.50 -24.23 -15.98
N LEU A 77 1.29 -23.17 -15.88
CA LEU A 77 0.91 -21.85 -16.38
C LEU A 77 1.15 -21.82 -17.89
N GLU A 78 0.11 -21.59 -18.69
CA GLU A 78 0.18 -21.66 -20.15
C GLU A 78 -0.07 -20.30 -20.81
N GLY A 79 0.64 -20.08 -21.92
CA GLY A 79 0.53 -18.87 -22.74
C GLY A 79 1.13 -17.62 -22.08
N LYS A 80 0.99 -16.51 -22.82
CA LYS A 80 1.28 -15.15 -22.37
C LYS A 80 0.05 -14.30 -22.69
N ASP A 81 -0.45 -13.56 -21.72
CA ASP A 81 -1.65 -12.75 -21.85
C ASP A 81 -1.32 -11.41 -22.54
N ASP A 82 -1.15 -11.48 -23.86
CA ASP A 82 -0.80 -10.32 -24.68
C ASP A 82 -1.89 -9.23 -24.65
N ALA A 83 -3.14 -9.60 -24.37
CA ALA A 83 -4.24 -8.64 -24.22
C ALA A 83 -4.07 -7.81 -22.95
N LEU A 84 -3.80 -8.45 -21.81
CA LEU A 84 -3.49 -7.77 -20.56
C LEU A 84 -2.24 -6.89 -20.69
N LEU A 85 -1.20 -7.38 -21.35
CA LEU A 85 0.02 -6.61 -21.59
C LEU A 85 -0.23 -5.37 -22.45
N GLY A 86 -1.07 -5.48 -23.48
CA GLY A 86 -1.53 -4.32 -24.26
C GLY A 86 -2.26 -3.30 -23.40
N GLN A 87 -3.22 -3.76 -22.57
CA GLN A 87 -3.95 -2.88 -21.65
C GLN A 87 -3.04 -2.19 -20.64
N ARG A 88 -2.01 -2.90 -20.13
CA ARG A 88 -1.01 -2.32 -19.23
C ARG A 88 -0.21 -1.23 -19.91
N ALA A 89 0.25 -1.46 -21.14
CA ALA A 89 1.00 -0.47 -21.91
C ALA A 89 0.15 0.79 -22.18
N ASP A 90 -1.16 0.62 -22.40
CA ASP A 90 -2.09 1.75 -22.58
C ASP A 90 -2.36 2.52 -21.27
N PHE A 91 -2.35 1.81 -20.14
CA PHE A 91 -2.61 2.37 -18.81
C PHE A 91 -1.40 3.09 -18.20
N LEU A 92 -0.24 2.43 -18.20
CA LEU A 92 0.98 2.96 -17.56
C LEU A 92 1.60 4.05 -18.42
N ARG A 93 1.62 5.28 -17.91
CA ARG A 93 2.52 6.32 -18.42
C ARG A 93 3.90 6.11 -17.85
N PRO A 94 4.98 6.21 -18.64
CA PRO A 94 6.31 5.91 -18.13
C PRO A 94 6.81 6.95 -17.11
N ASP A 95 6.25 8.16 -17.04
CA ASP A 95 6.74 9.29 -16.23
C ASP A 95 5.75 9.79 -15.16
N SER A 96 4.58 9.15 -15.02
CA SER A 96 3.56 9.60 -14.06
C SER A 96 3.80 9.06 -12.66
N LEU A 97 3.30 9.79 -11.65
CA LEU A 97 3.03 9.20 -10.35
C LEU A 97 2.05 8.01 -10.49
N LEU A 98 2.29 6.95 -9.73
CA LEU A 98 1.39 5.80 -9.62
C LEU A 98 0.97 5.62 -8.16
N ALA A 99 -0.33 5.69 -7.90
CA ALA A 99 -0.90 5.35 -6.60
C ALA A 99 -1.74 4.08 -6.73
N ILE A 100 -1.45 3.09 -5.89
CA ILE A 100 -2.17 1.82 -5.80
C ILE A 100 -2.96 1.84 -4.50
N LEU A 101 -4.29 1.71 -4.60
CA LEU A 101 -5.19 1.65 -3.45
C LEU A 101 -5.80 0.24 -3.39
N MET A 102 -5.41 -0.51 -2.37
CA MET A 102 -5.93 -1.85 -2.09
C MET A 102 -6.93 -1.78 -0.94
N LEU A 103 -8.08 -2.42 -1.11
CA LEU A 103 -9.17 -2.47 -0.12
C LEU A 103 -9.47 -3.93 0.19
N SER A 104 -9.37 -4.34 1.46
CA SER A 104 -9.63 -5.73 1.88
C SER A 104 -10.16 -5.80 3.30
N ASP A 105 -11.17 -6.64 3.54
CA ASP A 105 -11.57 -7.09 4.88
C ASP A 105 -10.99 -8.47 5.26
N GLU A 106 -10.26 -9.11 4.35
CA GLU A 106 -9.56 -10.38 4.51
C GLU A 106 -8.03 -10.20 4.52
N ASN A 107 -7.31 -11.24 4.94
CA ASN A 107 -5.85 -11.33 4.82
C ASN A 107 -5.46 -11.97 3.48
N ASP A 108 -4.37 -11.51 2.87
CA ASP A 108 -3.97 -11.94 1.53
C ASP A 108 -3.65 -13.44 1.43
N CYS A 109 -4.26 -14.06 0.42
CA CYS A 109 -4.14 -15.47 0.05
C CYS A 109 -3.56 -15.60 -1.37
N SER A 110 -2.58 -14.76 -1.72
CA SER A 110 -1.86 -14.82 -2.99
C SER A 110 -0.96 -16.06 -3.09
N MET A 111 -1.60 -17.21 -3.36
CA MET A 111 -0.97 -18.51 -3.52
C MET A 111 -0.21 -18.62 -4.84
N ARG A 112 0.89 -19.38 -4.83
CA ARG A 112 1.61 -19.77 -6.04
C ARG A 112 0.78 -20.80 -6.79
N GLU A 113 0.43 -20.52 -8.03
CA GLU A 113 -0.54 -21.34 -8.77
C GLU A 113 0.12 -22.46 -9.59
N GLY A 114 1.43 -22.41 -9.77
CA GLY A 114 2.18 -23.39 -10.56
C GLY A 114 2.62 -24.63 -9.78
N ARG A 115 2.92 -25.72 -10.52
CA ARG A 115 3.48 -26.98 -10.02
C ARG A 115 2.55 -27.71 -9.04
N ASP A 116 3.13 -28.30 -8.01
CA ASP A 116 2.48 -29.05 -6.94
C ASP A 116 1.77 -28.15 -5.92
N ASN A 117 1.93 -26.82 -5.99
CA ASN A 117 1.22 -25.89 -5.12
C ASN A 117 -0.32 -25.96 -5.29
N VAL A 118 -0.80 -26.47 -6.43
CA VAL A 118 -2.25 -26.68 -6.69
C VAL A 118 -2.94 -27.53 -5.64
N ILE A 119 -2.20 -28.34 -4.87
CA ILE A 119 -2.75 -29.14 -3.77
C ILE A 119 -3.51 -28.30 -2.76
N ILE A 120 -3.12 -27.04 -2.55
CA ILE A 120 -3.81 -26.15 -1.62
C ILE A 120 -5.22 -25.79 -2.12
N ALA A 121 -5.43 -25.77 -3.43
CA ALA A 121 -6.72 -25.49 -4.07
C ALA A 121 -7.51 -26.77 -4.39
N ASP A 122 -6.95 -27.96 -4.14
CA ASP A 122 -7.61 -29.25 -4.41
C ASP A 122 -8.61 -29.63 -3.29
N GLY A 123 -9.61 -30.45 -3.61
CA GLY A 123 -10.63 -30.89 -2.65
C GLY A 123 -10.15 -31.93 -1.63
N GLY A 124 -8.95 -32.49 -1.80
CA GLY A 124 -8.36 -33.47 -0.87
C GLY A 124 -7.87 -32.83 0.43
N ARG A 125 -7.62 -33.66 1.47
CA ARG A 125 -7.04 -33.19 2.74
C ARG A 125 -5.55 -32.95 2.60
N MET A 126 -5.07 -31.84 3.15
CA MET A 126 -3.65 -31.50 3.18
C MET A 126 -2.87 -32.53 4.01
N PRO A 127 -1.63 -32.89 3.62
CA PRO A 127 -0.77 -33.75 4.44
C PRO A 127 -0.46 -33.10 5.79
N ARG A 128 -0.31 -33.91 6.84
CA ARG A 128 0.10 -33.41 8.16
C ARG A 128 1.46 -32.69 8.09
N PRO A 129 1.67 -31.66 8.92
CA PRO A 129 3.00 -31.10 9.16
C PRO A 129 3.77 -32.01 10.13
N ARG A 130 5.09 -31.91 10.11
CA ARG A 130 5.92 -32.50 11.18
C ARG A 130 5.70 -31.74 12.49
N ALA A 131 5.77 -32.44 13.63
CA ALA A 131 5.51 -31.91 14.96
C ALA A 131 6.38 -30.70 15.33
N GLU A 132 7.60 -30.59 14.76
CA GLU A 132 8.43 -29.40 14.93
C GLU A 132 7.73 -28.10 14.48
N CYS A 133 6.86 -28.16 13.47
CA CYS A 133 6.11 -26.99 13.00
C CYS A 133 5.18 -26.39 14.05
N ALA A 134 4.67 -27.19 14.98
CA ALA A 134 3.83 -26.72 16.07
C ALA A 134 4.64 -25.97 17.15
N VAL A 135 5.96 -26.15 17.19
CA VAL A 135 6.84 -25.46 18.15
C VAL A 135 7.45 -24.23 17.49
N ASP A 136 8.11 -24.41 16.35
CA ASP A 136 8.84 -23.38 15.63
C ASP A 136 8.67 -23.57 14.12
N PRO A 137 7.81 -22.76 13.46
CA PRO A 137 7.61 -22.82 12.02
C PRO A 137 8.85 -22.44 11.20
N SER A 138 9.82 -21.74 11.80
CA SER A 138 11.11 -21.38 11.16
C SER A 138 12.14 -22.50 11.22
N HIS A 139 11.90 -23.52 12.06
CA HIS A 139 12.85 -24.61 12.25
C HIS A 139 13.09 -25.37 10.93
N PRO A 140 14.34 -25.72 10.55
CA PRO A 140 14.63 -26.43 9.30
C PRO A 140 13.90 -27.77 9.13
N CYS A 141 13.48 -28.38 10.25
CA CYS A 141 12.68 -29.60 10.28
C CYS A 141 11.17 -29.38 10.30
N CYS A 142 10.68 -28.14 10.37
CA CYS A 142 9.30 -27.84 10.03
C CYS A 142 9.10 -28.03 8.51
N LYS A 143 8.53 -29.18 8.15
CA LYS A 143 8.28 -29.62 6.78
C LYS A 143 6.95 -30.34 6.72
N SER A 144 6.34 -30.42 5.54
CA SER A 144 5.20 -31.33 5.33
C SER A 144 5.67 -32.77 5.50
N CYS A 145 4.83 -33.64 6.07
CA CYS A 145 5.10 -35.08 6.13
C CYS A 145 5.21 -35.74 4.74
N LEU A 146 4.72 -35.07 3.68
CA LEU A 146 4.88 -35.54 2.30
C LEU A 146 6.25 -35.18 1.70
N GLN A 147 6.98 -34.24 2.29
CA GLN A 147 8.30 -33.83 1.82
C GLN A 147 9.41 -34.76 2.34
N GLU A 148 10.52 -34.83 1.59
CA GLU A 148 11.70 -35.57 2.05
C GLU A 148 12.24 -34.98 3.37
N ARG A 149 12.31 -35.84 4.40
CA ARG A 149 12.78 -35.43 5.73
C ARG A 149 14.25 -34.98 5.74
N GLY A 150 15.09 -35.58 4.90
CA GLY A 150 16.55 -35.38 4.94
C GLY A 150 17.14 -35.84 6.28
N GLU A 151 17.88 -34.94 6.95
CA GLU A 151 18.52 -35.20 8.25
C GLU A 151 17.56 -35.11 9.45
N CYS A 152 16.32 -34.65 9.23
CA CYS A 152 15.33 -34.54 10.29
C CYS A 152 14.95 -35.92 10.85
N PRO A 153 14.71 -36.03 12.18
CA PRO A 153 14.29 -37.28 12.81
C PRO A 153 13.06 -37.92 12.15
N VAL A 154 12.82 -39.22 12.37
CA VAL A 154 11.51 -39.77 11.99
C VAL A 154 10.47 -39.19 12.92
N ASP A 155 9.43 -38.62 12.35
CA ASP A 155 8.31 -38.09 13.11
C ASP A 155 7.15 -39.11 13.12
N PRO A 156 6.81 -39.70 14.28
CA PRO A 156 5.72 -40.66 14.37
C PRO A 156 4.35 -40.04 14.07
N THR A 157 4.16 -38.72 14.18
CA THR A 157 2.85 -38.09 13.90
C THR A 157 2.53 -38.06 12.41
N CYS A 158 3.52 -38.27 11.54
CA CYS A 158 3.32 -38.38 10.10
C CYS A 158 2.63 -39.67 9.67
N TYR A 159 2.53 -40.68 10.54
CA TYR A 159 2.14 -42.03 10.15
C TYR A 159 1.07 -42.63 11.09
N PRO A 160 0.15 -43.48 10.58
CA PRO A 160 -0.79 -44.22 11.41
C PRO A 160 -0.06 -45.01 12.53
N ASN A 161 -0.39 -44.72 13.79
CA ASN A 161 0.23 -45.33 14.98
C ASN A 161 1.78 -45.22 15.02
N GLY A 162 2.37 -44.25 14.33
CA GLY A 162 3.83 -44.07 14.25
C GLY A 162 4.57 -45.08 13.37
N ASP A 163 3.86 -45.90 12.59
CA ASP A 163 4.46 -46.89 11.70
C ASP A 163 4.88 -46.25 10.37
N SER A 164 6.17 -45.91 10.23
CA SER A 164 6.72 -45.29 9.02
C SER A 164 6.70 -46.18 7.77
N THR A 165 6.22 -47.42 7.86
CA THR A 165 5.95 -48.28 6.69
C THR A 165 4.57 -48.03 6.07
N LYS A 166 3.71 -47.25 6.74
CA LYS A 166 2.38 -46.88 6.28
C LYS A 166 2.39 -45.57 5.47
N PRO A 167 1.35 -45.30 4.67
CA PRO A 167 1.18 -44.02 4.00
C PRO A 167 1.14 -42.85 4.99
N VAL A 168 1.57 -41.68 4.52
CA VAL A 168 1.51 -40.42 5.27
C VAL A 168 0.06 -40.07 5.61
N LEU A 169 -0.17 -39.59 6.82
CA LEU A 169 -1.47 -39.10 7.28
C LEU A 169 -1.80 -37.72 6.67
N GLY A 170 -3.05 -37.59 6.21
CA GLY A 170 -3.67 -36.29 6.00
C GLY A 170 -4.17 -35.67 7.31
N LEU A 171 -4.47 -34.38 7.27
CA LEU A 171 -5.24 -33.70 8.30
C LEU A 171 -6.69 -34.17 8.28
N GLU A 172 -7.34 -34.13 9.44
CA GLU A 172 -8.77 -34.38 9.58
C GLU A 172 -9.60 -33.19 9.06
N GLU A 173 -10.91 -33.37 8.96
CA GLU A 173 -11.82 -32.35 8.44
C GLU A 173 -11.79 -31.03 9.21
N GLU A 174 -11.76 -31.13 10.53
CA GLU A 174 -11.75 -29.98 11.43
C GLU A 174 -10.37 -29.30 11.52
N GLU A 175 -9.31 -29.96 11.03
CA GLU A 175 -7.94 -29.42 10.99
C GLU A 175 -7.62 -28.74 9.64
N ASP A 176 -8.32 -29.12 8.56
CA ASP A 176 -8.15 -28.60 7.20
C ASP A 176 -9.46 -28.08 6.56
N PRO A 177 -10.08 -27.05 7.16
CA PRO A 177 -11.15 -26.31 6.52
C PRO A 177 -10.59 -25.52 5.33
N ALA A 178 -11.16 -25.73 4.14
CA ALA A 178 -10.68 -25.16 2.89
C ALA A 178 -10.61 -23.63 2.90
N ASN A 179 -11.53 -22.96 3.61
CA ASN A 179 -11.61 -21.50 3.72
C ASN A 179 -10.41 -20.88 4.47
N LEU A 180 -9.70 -21.66 5.29
CA LEU A 180 -8.58 -21.16 6.08
C LEU A 180 -7.24 -21.66 5.57
N ARG A 181 -7.12 -22.24 4.38
CA ARG A 181 -5.82 -22.76 3.95
C ARG A 181 -4.76 -21.70 3.74
N CYS A 182 -5.09 -20.41 3.74
CA CYS A 182 -4.10 -19.33 3.76
C CYS A 182 -3.67 -18.87 5.15
N PHE A 183 -4.34 -19.34 6.20
CA PHE A 183 -3.97 -19.08 7.58
C PHE A 183 -2.90 -20.07 8.08
N GLU A 184 -1.80 -19.55 8.63
CA GLU A 184 -0.71 -20.30 9.30
C GLU A 184 -0.16 -21.52 8.52
N GLN A 185 -0.01 -21.41 7.20
CA GLN A 185 0.35 -22.53 6.31
C GLN A 185 1.60 -23.29 6.74
N LYS A 186 2.66 -22.58 7.15
CA LYS A 186 3.90 -23.24 7.60
C LYS A 186 3.68 -24.09 8.85
N ARG A 187 2.93 -23.59 9.83
CA ARG A 187 2.59 -24.32 11.06
C ARG A 187 1.64 -25.48 10.77
N ARG A 188 0.65 -25.28 9.90
CA ARG A 188 -0.44 -26.23 9.65
C ARG A 188 -0.14 -27.29 8.59
N PHE A 189 0.70 -26.98 7.61
CA PHE A 189 1.00 -27.86 6.47
C PHE A 189 2.50 -28.12 6.30
N GLY A 190 3.37 -27.40 7.03
CA GLY A 190 4.82 -27.51 6.92
C GLY A 190 5.41 -26.88 5.66
N VAL A 191 4.58 -26.25 4.83
CA VAL A 191 4.93 -25.61 3.56
C VAL A 191 4.20 -24.28 3.50
N ASP A 192 4.89 -23.24 3.04
CA ASP A 192 4.27 -21.99 2.63
C ASP A 192 4.04 -22.04 1.12
N PHE A 193 2.79 -21.93 0.71
CA PHE A 193 2.30 -21.93 -0.65
C PHE A 193 2.09 -20.52 -1.20
N LEU A 194 2.20 -19.48 -0.37
CA LEU A 194 2.04 -18.09 -0.79
C LEU A 194 3.28 -17.58 -1.52
N TYR A 195 3.10 -16.59 -2.39
CA TYR A 195 4.23 -15.82 -2.90
C TYR A 195 4.87 -15.03 -1.74
N PRO A 196 6.20 -14.96 -1.63
CA PRO A 196 6.85 -14.23 -0.55
C PRO A 196 6.55 -12.73 -0.65
N VAL A 197 6.36 -12.06 0.49
CA VAL A 197 6.07 -10.62 0.56
C VAL A 197 7.12 -9.77 -0.18
N ASP A 198 8.40 -10.16 -0.12
CA ASP A 198 9.51 -9.53 -0.85
C ASP A 198 9.28 -9.42 -2.37
N ARG A 199 8.48 -10.32 -2.97
CA ARG A 199 8.05 -10.21 -4.38
C ARG A 199 7.35 -8.88 -4.62
N TYR A 200 6.43 -8.51 -3.75
CA TYR A 200 5.60 -7.31 -3.88
C TYR A 200 6.37 -6.05 -3.48
N THR A 201 7.27 -6.13 -2.50
CA THR A 201 8.19 -5.03 -2.19
C THR A 201 9.08 -4.71 -3.39
N LYS A 202 9.72 -5.73 -3.99
CA LYS A 202 10.58 -5.54 -5.18
C LYS A 202 9.78 -5.10 -6.40
N ALA A 203 8.55 -5.58 -6.55
CA ALA A 203 7.63 -5.14 -7.60
C ALA A 203 7.45 -3.62 -7.62
N LEU A 204 7.42 -2.99 -6.44
CA LEU A 204 7.13 -1.58 -6.27
C LEU A 204 8.38 -0.69 -6.10
N THR A 205 9.56 -1.29 -5.92
CA THR A 205 10.80 -0.52 -5.62
C THR A 205 11.96 -0.82 -6.59
N SER A 206 12.00 -1.99 -7.22
CA SER A 206 13.14 -2.45 -8.01
C SER A 206 12.91 -2.29 -9.51
N ARG A 207 13.89 -1.72 -10.23
CA ARG A 207 13.86 -1.57 -11.70
C ARG A 207 13.89 -2.88 -12.47
N GLN A 208 14.35 -3.96 -11.84
CA GLN A 208 14.35 -5.30 -12.42
C GLN A 208 13.71 -6.29 -11.46
N ILE A 209 12.98 -7.25 -12.04
CA ILE A 209 12.25 -8.30 -11.33
C ILE A 209 12.45 -9.64 -12.02
N GLN A 210 12.12 -10.73 -11.34
CA GLN A 210 12.19 -12.06 -11.94
C GLN A 210 10.95 -12.35 -12.77
N ASN A 211 11.15 -12.81 -14.00
CA ASN A 211 10.08 -13.42 -14.78
C ASN A 211 9.75 -14.83 -14.25
N ARG A 212 8.76 -15.49 -14.86
CA ARG A 212 8.32 -16.84 -14.46
C ARG A 212 9.43 -17.90 -14.50
N LYS A 213 10.47 -17.71 -15.31
CA LYS A 213 11.64 -18.61 -15.40
C LYS A 213 12.72 -18.29 -14.36
N GLY A 214 12.55 -17.23 -13.57
CA GLY A 214 13.53 -16.75 -12.61
C GLY A 214 14.62 -15.85 -13.22
N GLU A 215 14.47 -15.46 -14.49
CA GLU A 215 15.41 -14.56 -15.16
C GLU A 215 15.10 -13.11 -14.76
N LEU A 216 16.13 -12.31 -14.50
CA LEU A 216 15.95 -10.87 -14.27
C LEU A 216 15.58 -10.18 -15.57
N VAL A 217 14.48 -9.43 -15.53
CA VAL A 217 13.94 -8.63 -16.63
C VAL A 217 13.55 -7.25 -16.11
N ASP A 218 13.38 -6.30 -17.01
CA ASP A 218 12.97 -4.95 -16.64
C ASP A 218 11.55 -4.96 -16.06
N ASN A 219 11.38 -4.18 -14.98
CA ASN A 219 10.10 -4.03 -14.32
C ASN A 219 9.21 -3.07 -15.14
N PRO A 220 7.99 -3.50 -15.53
CA PRO A 220 7.07 -2.66 -16.30
C PRO A 220 6.71 -1.33 -15.65
N LEU A 221 6.76 -1.21 -14.32
CA LEU A 221 6.52 0.06 -13.63
C LEU A 221 7.60 1.11 -13.90
N PHE A 222 8.80 0.69 -14.25
CA PHE A 222 9.98 1.53 -14.41
C PHE A 222 10.55 1.46 -15.83
N SER A 223 9.69 1.14 -16.79
CA SER A 223 10.03 0.96 -18.20
C SER A 223 9.10 1.79 -19.08
N ASP A 224 9.58 2.20 -20.25
CA ASP A 224 8.71 2.71 -21.31
C ASP A 224 8.08 1.55 -22.10
N LEU A 225 6.78 1.35 -21.88
CA LEU A 225 5.99 0.33 -22.57
C LEU A 225 5.32 0.85 -23.84
N GLY A 226 5.25 2.18 -24.02
CA GLY A 226 4.49 2.84 -25.07
C GLY A 226 5.22 2.85 -26.41
N GLY A 227 6.54 3.04 -26.38
CA GLY A 227 7.44 2.95 -27.54
C GLY A 227 7.13 3.93 -28.67
N GLY A 228 8.05 4.84 -28.97
CA GLY A 228 7.98 5.67 -30.18
C GLY A 228 7.11 6.93 -30.07
N ASP A 229 6.73 7.34 -28.85
CA ASP A 229 6.13 8.66 -28.56
C ASP A 229 7.21 9.73 -28.28
N GLY A 230 8.49 9.35 -28.27
CA GLY A 230 9.62 10.25 -28.02
C GLY A 230 9.88 10.56 -26.55
N ARG A 231 9.13 9.94 -25.61
CA ARG A 231 9.44 10.00 -24.17
C ARG A 231 10.66 9.14 -23.88
N VAL A 232 11.62 9.69 -23.15
CA VAL A 232 12.88 9.00 -22.78
C VAL A 232 12.96 8.72 -21.28
N ASN A 233 12.07 9.32 -20.50
CA ASN A 233 12.11 9.27 -19.04
C ASN A 233 11.23 8.13 -18.53
N VAL A 234 11.76 7.39 -17.56
CA VAL A 234 11.08 6.30 -16.86
C VAL A 234 10.82 6.69 -15.41
N ARG A 235 9.76 6.12 -14.83
CA ARG A 235 9.23 6.45 -13.51
C ARG A 235 10.30 6.18 -12.49
N ASP A 236 10.53 7.15 -11.61
CA ASP A 236 11.36 6.92 -10.45
C ASP A 236 10.60 6.06 -9.43
N PRO A 237 11.23 5.05 -8.79
CA PRO A 237 10.60 4.26 -7.73
C PRO A 237 9.91 5.10 -6.65
N SER A 238 10.44 6.28 -6.30
CA SER A 238 9.83 7.20 -5.33
C SER A 238 8.44 7.73 -5.71
N LEU A 239 8.06 7.59 -6.98
CA LEU A 239 6.75 8.00 -7.52
C LEU A 239 5.69 6.88 -7.46
N VAL A 240 5.98 5.75 -6.80
CA VAL A 240 5.03 4.65 -6.61
C VAL A 240 4.55 4.62 -5.16
N PHE A 241 3.26 4.84 -4.93
CA PHE A 241 2.68 4.80 -3.58
C PHE A 241 1.72 3.62 -3.46
N PHE A 242 1.78 2.91 -2.33
CA PHE A 242 0.91 1.78 -2.03
C PHE A 242 0.15 2.03 -0.74
N ALA A 243 -1.16 2.15 -0.87
CA ALA A 243 -2.07 2.33 0.26
C ALA A 243 -2.92 1.08 0.43
N GLY A 244 -2.87 0.48 1.62
CA GLY A 244 -3.75 -0.62 1.98
C GLY A 244 -4.76 -0.17 3.03
N ILE A 245 -6.04 -0.21 2.68
CA ILE A 245 -7.14 -0.09 3.62
C ILE A 245 -7.57 -1.51 3.98
N VAL A 246 -7.05 -2.00 5.10
CA VAL A 246 -7.05 -3.41 5.47
C VAL A 246 -7.64 -3.63 6.85
N GLY A 247 -7.80 -4.90 7.25
CA GLY A 247 -8.26 -5.23 8.59
C GLY A 247 -7.22 -4.93 9.67
N VAL A 248 -7.34 -3.74 10.25
CA VAL A 248 -6.61 -3.24 11.42
C VAL A 248 -7.54 -2.30 12.18
N PRO A 249 -7.61 -2.31 13.52
CA PRO A 249 -8.38 -1.30 14.25
C PRO A 249 -7.90 0.11 13.89
N TRP A 250 -8.83 0.97 13.45
CA TRP A 250 -8.48 2.35 13.06
C TRP A 250 -7.82 3.12 14.21
N GLN A 251 -8.16 2.76 15.45
CA GLN A 251 -7.64 3.38 16.66
C GLN A 251 -6.13 3.17 16.83
N ASP A 252 -5.59 2.04 16.41
CA ASP A 252 -4.16 1.74 16.57
C ASP A 252 -3.30 2.58 15.60
N ILE A 253 -3.87 2.91 14.45
CA ILE A 253 -3.21 3.65 13.38
C ILE A 253 -3.60 5.14 13.35
N ALA A 254 -4.51 5.59 14.21
CA ALA A 254 -4.87 7.00 14.32
C ALA A 254 -3.75 7.81 14.97
N ARG A 255 -3.52 9.06 14.53
CA ARG A 255 -2.61 9.99 15.23
C ARG A 255 -3.13 10.32 16.63
N ASP A 256 -4.44 10.47 16.75
CA ASP A 256 -5.16 10.60 18.02
C ASP A 256 -6.30 9.56 18.06
N PRO A 257 -6.19 8.49 18.87
CA PRO A 257 -7.22 7.48 18.96
C PRO A 257 -8.56 7.98 19.55
N ALA A 258 -8.57 9.14 20.21
CA ALA A 258 -9.78 9.81 20.67
C ALA A 258 -10.38 10.78 19.62
N ASN A 259 -9.65 11.06 18.54
CA ASN A 259 -10.05 11.98 17.48
C ASN A 259 -9.62 11.46 16.09
N PRO A 260 -10.41 10.57 15.46
CA PRO A 260 -10.10 10.02 14.13
C PRO A 260 -9.94 11.10 13.05
N GLY A 261 -10.53 12.29 13.24
CA GLY A 261 -10.37 13.43 12.34
C GLY A 261 -8.96 14.02 12.31
N ALA A 262 -8.08 13.67 13.26
CA ALA A 262 -6.67 14.07 13.26
C ALA A 262 -5.84 13.39 12.15
N GLY A 263 -6.42 12.38 11.47
CA GLY A 263 -5.77 11.61 10.44
C GLY A 263 -5.08 10.35 10.97
N VAL A 264 -4.53 9.57 10.05
CA VAL A 264 -3.78 8.35 10.35
C VAL A 264 -2.28 8.62 10.43
N LYS A 265 -1.60 7.80 11.22
CA LYS A 265 -0.16 7.84 11.40
C LYS A 265 0.55 7.61 10.07
N ASN A 266 1.62 8.34 9.90
CA ASN A 266 2.54 8.29 8.79
C ASN A 266 3.65 7.23 9.09
N SER A 267 4.56 6.88 8.15
CA SER A 267 5.60 5.86 8.40
C SER A 267 6.47 6.13 9.65
N ASP A 268 6.92 7.37 9.85
CA ASP A 268 7.73 7.76 11.02
C ASP A 268 6.93 7.61 12.31
N GLU A 269 5.66 8.04 12.30
CA GLU A 269 4.75 7.93 13.45
C GLU A 269 4.41 6.47 13.77
N LEU A 270 4.29 5.59 12.77
CA LEU A 270 4.11 4.15 12.96
C LEU A 270 5.38 3.47 13.50
N SER A 271 6.54 3.98 13.12
CA SER A 271 7.85 3.51 13.60
C SER A 271 8.23 4.06 14.97
N ALA A 272 7.53 5.10 15.45
CA ALA A 272 7.77 5.71 16.75
C ALA A 272 7.29 4.83 17.92
N PRO A 273 7.97 4.86 19.08
CA PRO A 273 7.57 4.11 20.27
C PRO A 273 6.15 4.42 20.74
N VAL A 274 5.43 3.38 21.22
CA VAL A 274 4.09 3.50 21.78
C VAL A 274 3.99 2.70 23.08
N GLY A 275 3.69 3.38 24.20
CA GLY A 275 3.68 2.76 25.52
C GLY A 275 5.04 2.14 25.85
N SER A 276 5.07 0.82 26.08
CA SER A 276 6.30 0.04 26.32
C SER A 276 6.90 -0.61 25.07
N PHE A 277 6.28 -0.43 23.90
CA PHE A 277 6.68 -1.06 22.64
C PHE A 277 7.59 -0.12 21.84
N ALA A 278 8.50 -0.70 21.06
CA ALA A 278 9.48 0.07 20.29
C ALA A 278 8.83 0.82 19.11
N SER A 279 7.70 0.33 18.61
CA SER A 279 6.95 0.95 17.50
C SER A 279 5.47 0.57 17.52
N THR A 280 4.63 1.31 16.78
CA THR A 280 3.25 0.87 16.48
C THR A 280 3.26 -0.43 15.66
N TRP A 281 4.28 -0.67 14.82
CA TRP A 281 4.44 -1.93 14.07
C TRP A 281 4.55 -3.16 14.98
N GLU A 282 5.25 -3.07 16.11
CA GLU A 282 5.32 -4.17 17.09
C GLU A 282 3.92 -4.50 17.65
N VAL A 283 3.06 -3.48 17.78
CA VAL A 283 1.70 -3.63 18.26
C VAL A 283 0.79 -4.29 17.22
N ILE A 284 0.76 -3.78 15.99
CA ILE A 284 -0.24 -4.20 14.98
C ILE A 284 0.24 -5.34 14.07
N LEU A 285 1.55 -5.56 13.95
CA LEU A 285 2.14 -6.53 13.01
C LEU A 285 3.08 -7.52 13.71
N GLY A 286 3.80 -7.11 14.76
CA GLY A 286 4.83 -7.93 15.39
C GLY A 286 6.05 -8.10 14.49
N ASN A 287 6.62 -9.31 14.44
CA ASN A 287 7.71 -9.66 13.52
C ASN A 287 7.38 -10.97 12.77
N PRO A 288 6.71 -10.88 11.59
CA PRO A 288 6.37 -12.05 10.78
C PRO A 288 7.57 -12.91 10.39
N GLY A 289 8.71 -12.30 10.06
CA GLY A 289 9.94 -13.02 9.68
C GLY A 289 10.53 -13.89 10.79
N GLU A 290 10.27 -13.53 12.05
CA GLU A 290 10.64 -14.31 13.24
C GLU A 290 9.45 -15.03 13.88
N HIS A 291 8.28 -15.03 13.23
CA HIS A 291 7.03 -15.60 13.73
C HIS A 291 6.61 -15.05 15.11
N VAL A 292 6.98 -13.80 15.41
CA VAL A 292 6.53 -13.09 16.61
C VAL A 292 5.18 -12.47 16.31
N PRO A 293 4.11 -12.87 17.01
CA PRO A 293 2.78 -12.32 16.76
C PRO A 293 2.69 -10.84 17.16
N PRO A 294 1.72 -10.09 16.60
CA PRO A 294 1.40 -8.73 17.07
C PRO A 294 1.20 -8.66 18.58
N ALA A 295 1.65 -7.58 19.21
CA ALA A 295 1.41 -7.38 20.63
C ALA A 295 -0.08 -7.11 20.94
N ASP A 296 -0.81 -6.49 20.01
CA ASP A 296 -2.25 -6.35 20.11
C ASP A 296 -2.95 -7.70 19.87
N PRO A 297 -3.67 -8.25 20.87
CA PRO A 297 -4.39 -9.50 20.68
C PRO A 297 -5.52 -9.40 19.64
N PHE A 298 -6.06 -8.21 19.33
CA PHE A 298 -7.05 -8.05 18.24
C PHE A 298 -6.44 -8.32 16.86
N MET A 299 -5.14 -8.12 16.70
CA MET A 299 -4.42 -8.36 15.44
C MET A 299 -3.88 -9.79 15.30
N ARG A 300 -4.13 -10.69 16.26
CA ARG A 300 -3.71 -12.09 16.16
C ARG A 300 -4.76 -12.92 15.47
N GLU A 301 -4.43 -13.49 14.32
CA GLU A 301 -5.29 -14.47 13.66
C GLU A 301 -5.52 -15.69 14.58
N SER A 302 -6.76 -16.11 14.76
CA SER A 302 -7.11 -17.24 15.64
C SER A 302 -8.47 -17.82 15.26
N LEU A 303 -8.63 -19.13 15.40
CA LEU A 303 -9.92 -19.82 15.32
C LEU A 303 -10.64 -19.80 16.68
N GLU A 304 -9.88 -19.77 17.75
CA GLU A 304 -10.39 -19.82 19.12
C GLU A 304 -10.51 -18.39 19.70
N PRO A 305 -11.49 -18.13 20.58
CA PRO A 305 -11.58 -16.87 21.30
C PRO A 305 -10.26 -16.51 22.00
N ARG A 306 -9.79 -15.31 21.71
CA ARG A 306 -8.55 -14.75 22.27
C ARG A 306 -8.83 -14.09 23.62
N ALA A 307 -7.76 -13.78 24.33
CA ALA A 307 -7.79 -13.02 25.57
C ALA A 307 -6.63 -12.02 25.60
N GLY A 308 -6.78 -10.98 26.40
CA GLY A 308 -5.81 -9.90 26.54
C GLY A 308 -6.46 -8.53 26.38
N THR A 309 -5.61 -7.51 26.29
CA THR A 309 -6.00 -6.11 26.23
C THR A 309 -5.22 -5.43 25.10
N ASN A 310 -5.91 -4.63 24.29
CA ASN A 310 -5.26 -3.76 23.31
C ASN A 310 -4.32 -2.79 24.07
N PRO A 311 -3.02 -2.74 23.72
CA PRO A 311 -2.03 -2.01 24.50
C PRO A 311 -2.08 -0.49 24.32
N ILE A 312 -2.76 0.02 23.29
CA ILE A 312 -2.84 1.46 23.01
C ILE A 312 -4.04 2.08 23.74
N LEU A 313 -5.18 1.38 23.75
CA LEU A 313 -6.46 1.88 24.25
C LEU A 313 -6.86 1.32 25.62
N ASP A 314 -6.15 0.32 26.13
CA ASP A 314 -6.53 -0.43 27.34
C ASP A 314 -7.94 -1.07 27.23
N VAL A 315 -8.29 -1.53 26.02
CA VAL A 315 -9.57 -2.21 25.75
C VAL A 315 -9.37 -3.72 25.80
N ALA A 316 -10.05 -4.39 26.74
CA ALA A 316 -9.99 -5.84 26.86
C ALA A 316 -10.84 -6.56 25.81
N LEU A 317 -10.34 -7.68 25.30
CA LEU A 317 -11.14 -8.61 24.52
C LEU A 317 -12.33 -9.11 25.34
N SER A 318 -13.50 -9.17 24.70
CA SER A 318 -14.74 -9.59 25.34
C SER A 318 -15.06 -11.03 24.94
N ALA A 319 -15.31 -11.89 25.93
CA ALA A 319 -15.62 -13.30 25.68
C ALA A 319 -16.92 -13.48 24.86
N PRO A 320 -17.12 -14.65 24.22
CA PRO A 320 -18.34 -14.90 23.45
C PRO A 320 -19.62 -14.72 24.29
N GLY A 321 -20.56 -13.94 23.75
CA GLY A 321 -21.84 -13.60 24.41
C GLY A 321 -21.72 -12.63 25.60
N ALA A 322 -20.54 -12.08 25.89
CA ALA A 322 -20.35 -11.05 26.91
C ALA A 322 -20.77 -9.66 26.42
N THR A 323 -20.53 -8.63 27.24
CA THR A 323 -20.73 -7.23 26.85
C THR A 323 -19.78 -6.86 25.72
N PRO A 324 -20.27 -6.31 24.59
CA PRO A 324 -19.41 -5.94 23.47
C PRO A 324 -18.45 -4.79 23.80
N ASN A 325 -17.21 -4.87 23.31
CA ASN A 325 -16.23 -3.79 23.24
C ASN A 325 -16.37 -2.97 21.95
N ALA A 326 -15.69 -1.83 21.88
CA ALA A 326 -15.79 -0.88 20.77
C ALA A 326 -14.97 -1.25 19.52
N ILE A 327 -14.08 -2.26 19.59
CA ILE A 327 -13.18 -2.63 18.49
C ILE A 327 -13.78 -3.77 17.67
N ASN A 328 -13.96 -4.95 18.25
CA ASN A 328 -14.47 -6.15 17.56
C ASN A 328 -15.84 -6.63 18.07
N GLY A 329 -16.43 -5.92 19.03
CA GLY A 329 -17.63 -6.38 19.71
C GLY A 329 -17.29 -7.47 20.71
N THR A 330 -17.40 -8.74 20.33
CA THR A 330 -16.96 -9.85 21.18
C THR A 330 -16.16 -10.83 20.34
N GLU A 331 -15.29 -11.60 20.97
CA GLU A 331 -14.91 -12.89 20.40
C GLU A 331 -16.16 -13.75 20.19
N TRP A 332 -16.08 -14.75 19.32
CA TRP A 332 -17.23 -15.58 18.97
C TRP A 332 -16.85 -17.04 18.85
N THR A 333 -17.82 -17.93 19.04
CA THR A 333 -17.59 -19.37 18.88
C THR A 333 -17.61 -19.72 17.40
N ILE A 334 -16.62 -20.48 16.92
CA ILE A 334 -16.53 -20.92 15.51
C ILE A 334 -16.71 -22.45 15.47
N PRO A 335 -17.94 -23.00 15.46
CA PRO A 335 -18.16 -24.43 15.66
C PRO A 335 -17.52 -25.31 14.58
N LYS A 336 -17.45 -24.79 13.35
CA LYS A 336 -16.90 -25.49 12.19
C LYS A 336 -15.39 -25.27 12.01
N LYS A 337 -14.79 -24.37 12.82
CA LYS A 337 -13.39 -23.95 12.69
C LYS A 337 -13.01 -23.46 11.29
N ASP A 338 -13.96 -22.95 10.50
CA ASP A 338 -13.79 -22.55 9.11
C ASP A 338 -13.64 -21.04 8.90
N ASP A 339 -13.45 -20.30 10.00
CA ASP A 339 -13.39 -18.83 10.04
C ASP A 339 -12.42 -18.37 11.14
N LEU A 340 -12.13 -17.06 11.22
CA LEU A 340 -11.23 -16.46 12.20
C LEU A 340 -11.96 -15.47 13.14
N GLN A 341 -11.29 -15.11 14.23
CA GLN A 341 -11.72 -14.01 15.10
C GLN A 341 -11.48 -12.66 14.40
N PHE A 342 -12.39 -11.70 14.60
CA PHE A 342 -12.31 -10.41 13.92
C PHE A 342 -11.27 -9.48 14.57
N ALA A 343 -10.53 -8.74 13.74
CA ALA A 343 -9.69 -7.64 14.19
C ALA A 343 -10.55 -6.45 14.61
N CYS A 344 -11.57 -6.13 13.81
CA CYS A 344 -12.48 -5.02 14.08
C CYS A 344 -13.85 -5.24 13.42
N VAL A 345 -14.85 -4.50 13.90
CA VAL A 345 -16.22 -4.49 13.37
C VAL A 345 -16.77 -3.07 13.29
N PHE A 346 -17.58 -2.78 12.28
CA PHE A 346 -18.14 -1.45 12.05
C PHE A 346 -19.63 -1.53 11.66
N PRO A 347 -20.44 -0.50 11.95
CA PRO A 347 -21.85 -0.51 11.62
C PRO A 347 -22.08 -0.52 10.10
N LEU A 348 -23.13 -1.18 9.65
CA LEU A 348 -23.63 -1.07 8.28
C LEU A 348 -24.57 0.14 8.17
N THR A 349 -24.44 0.92 7.09
CA THR A 349 -25.41 2.00 6.79
C THR A 349 -26.81 1.45 6.51
N VAL A 350 -26.89 0.21 6.02
CA VAL A 350 -28.14 -0.52 5.78
C VAL A 350 -27.98 -1.93 6.35
N ALA A 351 -28.79 -2.26 7.35
CA ALA A 351 -28.83 -3.60 7.91
C ALA A 351 -29.28 -4.63 6.86
N LYS A 352 -28.70 -5.83 6.89
CA LYS A 352 -29.05 -6.94 6.00
C LYS A 352 -29.97 -7.92 6.73
N ASP A 353 -31.09 -8.28 6.09
CA ASP A 353 -31.94 -9.36 6.56
C ASP A 353 -31.39 -10.72 6.11
N CYS A 354 -30.78 -11.44 7.05
CA CYS A 354 -30.21 -12.76 6.85
C CYS A 354 -31.20 -13.90 7.10
N SER A 355 -32.49 -13.59 7.31
CA SER A 355 -33.56 -14.59 7.23
C SER A 355 -33.93 -14.88 5.76
N VAL A 356 -33.66 -13.94 4.86
CA VAL A 356 -33.90 -14.09 3.43
C VAL A 356 -32.81 -14.96 2.81
N SER A 357 -33.21 -16.10 2.27
CA SER A 357 -32.31 -17.02 1.58
C SER A 357 -31.65 -16.34 0.38
N GLY A 358 -30.32 -16.46 0.28
CA GLY A 358 -29.55 -15.93 -0.85
C GLY A 358 -29.11 -14.47 -0.70
N THR A 359 -29.39 -13.80 0.43
CA THR A 359 -28.80 -12.49 0.74
C THR A 359 -27.27 -12.60 0.80
N PRO A 360 -26.52 -11.91 -0.10
CA PRO A 360 -25.07 -12.04 -0.15
C PRO A 360 -24.36 -11.47 1.09
N GLY A 361 -23.34 -12.19 1.58
CA GLY A 361 -22.50 -11.75 2.69
C GLY A 361 -23.24 -11.67 4.02
N CYS A 362 -24.08 -12.68 4.31
CA CYS A 362 -24.82 -12.82 5.56
C CYS A 362 -24.11 -13.77 6.52
N ASP A 363 -23.73 -13.27 7.70
CA ASP A 363 -22.92 -13.98 8.68
C ASP A 363 -23.72 -14.44 9.91
N CYS A 364 -24.99 -14.02 10.08
CA CYS A 364 -25.78 -14.30 11.29
C CYS A 364 -26.02 -15.78 11.61
N GLN A 365 -25.90 -16.66 10.61
CA GLN A 365 -26.08 -18.10 10.80
C GLN A 365 -24.78 -18.84 11.15
N LYS A 366 -23.62 -18.16 11.11
CA LYS A 366 -22.32 -18.78 11.42
C LYS A 366 -22.20 -19.16 12.90
N SER A 367 -22.73 -18.33 13.80
CA SER A 367 -22.80 -18.64 15.23
C SER A 367 -23.90 -17.83 15.94
N PRO A 368 -24.57 -18.39 16.98
CA PRO A 368 -25.52 -17.62 17.78
C PRO A 368 -24.90 -16.41 18.51
N ASP A 369 -23.60 -16.43 18.80
CA ASP A 369 -22.88 -15.40 19.55
C ASP A 369 -22.03 -14.44 18.69
N ILE A 370 -22.09 -14.56 17.35
CA ILE A 370 -21.29 -13.71 16.44
C ILE A 370 -21.63 -12.22 16.63
N PRO A 371 -20.69 -11.27 16.82
CA PRO A 371 -20.98 -9.89 17.23
C PRO A 371 -21.58 -8.98 16.12
N LEU A 372 -22.09 -9.54 15.02
CA LEU A 372 -22.51 -8.79 13.84
C LEU A 372 -24.02 -8.58 13.69
N CYS A 373 -24.80 -9.29 14.50
CA CYS A 373 -26.24 -9.43 14.29
C CYS A 373 -27.08 -9.05 15.50
N ASP A 374 -28.24 -8.49 15.24
CA ASP A 374 -29.24 -8.13 16.23
C ASP A 374 -30.50 -8.97 16.06
N VAL A 375 -31.37 -8.90 17.06
CA VAL A 375 -32.71 -9.49 16.98
C VAL A 375 -33.52 -8.69 15.98
N ASP A 376 -33.99 -9.36 14.93
CA ASP A 376 -34.90 -8.82 13.95
C ASP A 376 -36.28 -8.56 14.62
N PRO A 377 -36.77 -7.32 14.61
CA PRO A 377 -38.05 -6.98 15.23
C PRO A 377 -39.27 -7.70 14.63
N GLY A 378 -39.18 -8.12 13.36
CA GLY A 378 -40.26 -8.80 12.64
C GLY A 378 -40.33 -10.29 12.93
N SER A 379 -39.18 -10.97 13.05
CA SER A 379 -39.12 -12.42 13.29
C SER A 379 -38.87 -12.81 14.75
N GLY A 380 -38.29 -11.90 15.55
CA GLY A 380 -37.79 -12.19 16.89
C GLY A 380 -36.54 -13.08 16.90
N ALA A 381 -35.99 -13.44 15.74
CA ALA A 381 -34.77 -14.21 15.59
C ALA A 381 -33.57 -13.27 15.39
N ARG A 382 -32.36 -13.74 15.73
CA ARG A 382 -31.12 -12.97 15.56
C ARG A 382 -30.61 -13.02 14.12
N THR A 383 -31.39 -12.45 13.20
CA THR A 383 -31.17 -12.54 11.74
C THR A 383 -30.87 -11.20 11.08
N LEU A 384 -30.87 -10.10 11.82
CA LEU A 384 -30.60 -8.78 11.24
C LEU A 384 -29.12 -8.43 11.39
N GLN A 385 -28.34 -8.50 10.32
CA GLN A 385 -26.93 -8.12 10.35
C GLN A 385 -26.81 -6.59 10.31
N THR A 386 -26.32 -6.00 11.39
CA THR A 386 -26.18 -4.55 11.56
C THR A 386 -24.73 -4.09 11.50
N ARG A 387 -23.77 -5.02 11.50
CA ARG A 387 -22.34 -4.73 11.42
C ARG A 387 -21.63 -5.57 10.35
N ALA A 388 -20.57 -5.00 9.80
CA ALA A 388 -19.54 -5.69 9.03
C ALA A 388 -18.28 -5.89 9.89
N LYS A 389 -17.31 -6.60 9.35
CA LYS A 389 -16.13 -7.10 10.06
C LYS A 389 -14.91 -7.06 9.16
N ALA A 390 -13.74 -7.18 9.76
CA ALA A 390 -12.49 -7.47 9.06
C ALA A 390 -11.61 -8.39 9.90
N PHE A 391 -10.81 -9.20 9.22
CA PHE A 391 -9.81 -10.08 9.80
C PHE A 391 -8.45 -9.38 9.85
N PRO A 392 -7.50 -9.82 10.70
CA PRO A 392 -6.17 -9.20 10.74
C PRO A 392 -5.45 -9.26 9.39
N GLY A 393 -5.24 -8.11 8.74
CA GLY A 393 -4.56 -7.99 7.43
C GLY A 393 -3.04 -7.97 7.54
N LEU A 394 -2.45 -9.01 8.15
CA LEU A 394 -1.04 -9.00 8.54
C LEU A 394 -0.07 -9.01 7.35
N ARG A 395 -0.37 -9.75 6.26
CA ARG A 395 0.52 -9.79 5.08
C ARG A 395 0.53 -8.44 4.38
N GLU A 396 -0.63 -7.80 4.26
CA GLU A 396 -0.77 -6.46 3.69
C GLU A 396 0.03 -5.44 4.49
N LEU A 397 -0.12 -5.45 5.82
CA LEU A 397 0.67 -4.59 6.70
C LEU A 397 2.18 -4.83 6.57
N GLU A 398 2.61 -6.07 6.33
CA GLU A 398 4.03 -6.39 6.11
C GLU A 398 4.57 -5.76 4.82
N VAL A 399 3.83 -5.83 3.70
CA VAL A 399 4.19 -5.12 2.46
C VAL A 399 4.21 -3.61 2.71
N ILE A 400 3.17 -3.05 3.32
CA ILE A 400 3.08 -1.60 3.55
C ILE A 400 4.27 -1.11 4.38
N ARG A 401 4.60 -1.80 5.48
CA ARG A 401 5.78 -1.49 6.30
C ARG A 401 7.08 -1.52 5.49
N SER A 402 7.23 -2.49 4.59
CA SER A 402 8.45 -2.65 3.78
C SER A 402 8.69 -1.52 2.77
N LEU A 403 7.68 -0.70 2.49
CA LEU A 403 7.74 0.44 1.56
C LEU A 403 8.00 1.77 2.26
N ASP A 404 8.16 1.77 3.59
CA ASP A 404 8.45 2.94 4.40
C ASP A 404 7.56 4.15 4.05
N THR A 405 8.12 5.30 3.65
CA THR A 405 7.37 6.53 3.38
C THR A 405 6.39 6.43 2.20
N GLN A 406 6.55 5.42 1.34
CA GLN A 406 5.68 5.15 0.19
C GLN A 406 4.50 4.22 0.56
N GLY A 407 4.57 3.56 1.72
CA GLY A 407 3.52 2.73 2.29
C GLY A 407 2.54 3.54 3.13
N ILE A 408 1.24 3.36 2.89
CA ILE A 408 0.19 4.07 3.62
C ILE A 408 -0.78 3.05 4.22
N VAL A 409 -0.94 3.09 5.54
CA VAL A 409 -1.86 2.21 6.27
C VAL A 409 -3.20 2.89 6.45
N GLY A 410 -4.27 2.18 6.13
CA GLY A 410 -5.65 2.54 6.44
C GLY A 410 -6.40 1.37 7.05
N SER A 411 -7.46 1.70 7.80
CA SER A 411 -8.38 0.70 8.35
C SER A 411 -9.62 0.58 7.48
N VAL A 412 -9.98 -0.66 7.14
CA VAL A 412 -11.25 -0.98 6.48
C VAL A 412 -12.45 -0.89 7.43
N CYS A 413 -12.21 -0.78 8.74
CA CYS A 413 -13.23 -0.52 9.76
C CYS A 413 -13.29 0.99 10.04
N PRO A 414 -14.13 1.77 9.33
CA PRO A 414 -14.21 3.21 9.53
C PRO A 414 -14.68 3.55 10.95
N ALA A 415 -14.25 4.70 11.45
CA ALA A 415 -14.65 5.20 12.76
C ALA A 415 -16.17 5.47 12.82
N GLN A 416 -16.73 6.03 11.74
CA GLN A 416 -18.16 6.31 11.63
C GLN A 416 -18.64 6.35 10.17
N LEU A 417 -19.95 6.13 9.99
CA LEU A 417 -20.65 6.17 8.70
C LEU A 417 -21.99 6.94 8.78
N ASP A 418 -22.20 7.72 9.83
CA ASP A 418 -23.46 8.39 10.14
C ASP A 418 -23.48 9.87 9.72
N ASP A 419 -22.34 10.54 9.74
CA ASP A 419 -22.20 11.96 9.35
C ASP A 419 -21.32 12.09 8.10
N PRO A 420 -21.93 12.17 6.89
CA PRO A 420 -21.22 12.35 5.64
C PRO A 420 -20.46 13.66 5.50
N GLU A 421 -20.62 14.63 6.41
CA GLU A 421 -19.89 15.90 6.36
C GLU A 421 -18.67 15.93 7.29
N ALA A 422 -18.56 14.98 8.22
CA ALA A 422 -17.44 14.91 9.14
C ALA A 422 -16.12 14.43 8.49
N ALA A 423 -15.00 14.88 9.05
CA ALA A 423 -13.65 14.55 8.56
C ALA A 423 -13.28 13.06 8.71
N ASP A 424 -13.94 12.36 9.62
CA ASP A 424 -13.74 10.95 9.94
C ASP A 424 -14.74 10.00 9.25
N PHE A 425 -15.55 10.51 8.31
CA PHE A 425 -16.53 9.71 7.59
C PHE A 425 -15.87 8.68 6.67
N GLY A 426 -16.24 7.40 6.85
CA GLY A 426 -15.74 6.31 6.03
C GLY A 426 -14.21 6.30 6.00
N TYR A 427 -13.63 6.35 4.80
CA TYR A 427 -12.18 6.30 4.61
C TYR A 427 -11.53 7.68 4.44
N ARG A 428 -12.24 8.79 4.72
CA ARG A 428 -11.70 10.14 4.56
C ARG A 428 -10.36 10.38 5.27
N PRO A 429 -10.12 9.89 6.50
CA PRO A 429 -8.81 10.04 7.14
C PRO A 429 -7.69 9.41 6.33
N THR A 430 -7.89 8.19 5.82
CA THR A 430 -6.90 7.51 4.98
C THR A 430 -6.72 8.20 3.63
N ILE A 431 -7.82 8.58 2.96
CA ILE A 431 -7.73 9.33 1.69
C ILE A 431 -7.01 10.66 1.89
N GLY A 432 -7.24 11.35 3.01
CA GLY A 432 -6.51 12.55 3.40
C GLY A 432 -5.01 12.29 3.52
N ALA A 433 -4.61 11.22 4.22
CA ALA A 433 -3.21 10.83 4.34
C ALA A 433 -2.57 10.45 2.99
N ILE A 434 -3.30 9.77 2.11
CA ILE A 434 -2.84 9.49 0.75
C ILE A 434 -2.57 10.79 0.02
N ILE A 435 -3.55 11.70 -0.02
CA ILE A 435 -3.40 13.00 -0.69
C ILE A 435 -2.24 13.80 -0.10
N GLU A 436 -2.07 13.81 1.22
CA GLU A 436 -0.95 14.46 1.91
C GLU A 436 0.40 13.92 1.41
N ARG A 437 0.56 12.59 1.34
CA ARG A 437 1.78 11.94 0.87
C ARG A 437 2.06 12.20 -0.61
N LEU A 438 1.02 12.11 -1.45
CA LEU A 438 1.16 12.39 -2.88
C LEU A 438 1.54 13.86 -3.15
N LYS A 439 0.99 14.81 -2.38
CA LYS A 439 1.32 16.24 -2.50
C LYS A 439 2.80 16.53 -2.25
N VAL A 440 3.42 15.86 -1.26
CA VAL A 440 4.85 16.01 -0.95
C VAL A 440 5.73 15.64 -2.14
N ALA A 441 5.29 14.68 -2.96
CA ALA A 441 5.98 14.26 -4.18
C ALA A 441 5.62 15.10 -5.42
N LEU A 442 4.51 15.84 -5.41
CA LEU A 442 3.96 16.54 -6.58
C LEU A 442 4.15 18.07 -6.57
N VAL A 443 4.53 18.70 -5.45
CA VAL A 443 4.60 20.18 -5.34
C VAL A 443 5.84 20.62 -4.58
N GLY A 444 6.54 21.64 -5.11
CA GLY A 444 7.55 22.42 -4.38
C GLY A 444 7.04 22.81 -2.98
N GLN A 445 7.67 22.25 -1.96
CA GLN A 445 7.08 22.04 -0.63
C GLN A 445 6.84 23.34 0.16
N CYS A 446 5.68 23.42 0.84
CA CYS A 446 5.53 24.34 1.96
C CYS A 446 6.51 23.94 3.06
N LEU A 447 7.29 24.88 3.61
CA LEU A 447 8.34 24.55 4.58
C LEU A 447 7.80 24.66 6.03
N PRO A 448 8.11 23.69 6.91
CA PRO A 448 7.63 23.69 8.29
C PRO A 448 8.36 24.71 9.19
N ARG A 449 9.49 25.26 8.72
CA ARG A 449 10.31 26.24 9.45
C ARG A 449 10.74 27.40 8.56
N SER A 450 10.95 28.56 9.17
CA SER A 450 11.49 29.73 8.46
C SER A 450 12.97 29.55 8.14
N LEU A 451 13.40 30.14 7.04
CA LEU A 451 14.78 30.32 6.67
C LEU A 451 15.13 31.79 6.81
N GLN A 452 16.38 32.11 7.14
CA GLN A 452 16.85 33.48 7.28
C GLN A 452 17.47 33.96 5.96
N PRO A 453 16.86 34.91 5.23
CA PRO A 453 17.48 35.50 4.05
C PRO A 453 18.68 36.36 4.46
N GLY A 454 19.77 36.30 3.70
CA GLY A 454 20.91 37.21 3.84
C GLY A 454 20.60 38.62 3.31
N GLU A 455 21.62 39.50 3.31
CA GLU A 455 21.47 40.89 2.83
C GLU A 455 20.99 40.99 1.36
N GLY A 456 21.26 39.96 0.55
CA GLY A 456 20.81 39.86 -0.84
C GLY A 456 19.44 39.22 -1.06
N GLY A 457 18.72 38.85 0.01
CA GLY A 457 17.41 38.18 -0.07
C GLY A 457 17.45 36.67 -0.37
N GLN A 458 18.65 36.12 -0.60
CA GLN A 458 18.88 34.69 -0.78
C GLN A 458 19.01 33.96 0.56
N VAL A 459 18.63 32.69 0.60
CA VAL A 459 18.75 31.80 1.77
C VAL A 459 19.89 30.80 1.59
N SER A 460 20.44 30.32 2.70
CA SER A 460 21.51 29.32 2.71
C SER A 460 20.96 27.90 2.52
N CYS A 461 20.39 27.67 1.33
CA CYS A 461 20.01 26.36 0.84
C CYS A 461 20.75 26.00 -0.45
N LEU A 462 20.95 24.72 -0.64
CA LEU A 462 21.45 24.10 -1.85
C LEU A 462 20.39 23.15 -2.38
N VAL A 463 20.08 23.28 -3.67
CA VAL A 463 19.18 22.38 -4.40
C VAL A 463 20.00 21.62 -5.43
N ILE A 464 20.10 20.31 -5.30
CA ILE A 464 20.75 19.43 -6.26
C ILE A 464 19.67 18.58 -6.93
N GLU A 465 19.64 18.59 -8.25
CA GLU A 465 18.85 17.69 -9.04
C GLU A 465 19.71 16.52 -9.53
N ALA A 466 19.28 15.30 -9.21
CA ALA A 466 19.90 14.05 -9.61
C ALA A 466 19.05 13.33 -10.66
N ARG A 467 19.68 12.85 -11.72
CA ARG A 467 19.00 12.14 -12.81
C ARG A 467 19.90 11.11 -13.48
N ASN A 468 19.27 10.17 -14.18
CA ASN A 468 19.92 9.27 -15.11
C ASN A 468 19.76 9.86 -16.53
N SER A 469 20.89 10.19 -17.14
CA SER A 469 21.02 10.85 -18.44
C SER A 469 21.54 9.90 -19.53
N GLY A 470 21.74 8.61 -19.22
CA GLY A 470 22.28 7.63 -20.16
C GLY A 470 23.70 7.96 -20.67
N GLY A 471 24.49 8.67 -19.86
CA GLY A 471 25.84 9.12 -20.16
C GLY A 471 25.94 10.51 -20.79
N ALA A 472 24.83 11.24 -20.92
CA ALA A 472 24.76 12.56 -21.56
C ALA A 472 24.46 13.68 -20.55
N CYS A 473 25.18 13.71 -19.42
CA CYS A 473 24.95 14.72 -18.39
C CYS A 473 25.34 16.13 -18.85
N THR A 474 24.38 17.05 -18.88
CA THR A 474 24.62 18.49 -19.13
C THR A 474 23.80 19.38 -18.20
N CYS A 475 24.44 20.22 -17.40
CA CYS A 475 23.76 21.22 -16.57
C CYS A 475 23.65 22.56 -17.32
N ASP A 476 22.58 22.72 -18.12
CA ASP A 476 22.36 23.90 -18.96
C ASP A 476 21.91 25.13 -18.15
N GLY A 477 22.68 26.22 -18.22
CA GLY A 477 22.32 27.49 -17.60
C GLY A 477 21.00 28.06 -18.09
N ALA A 478 20.60 27.77 -19.34
CA ALA A 478 19.33 28.21 -19.89
C ALA A 478 18.11 27.51 -19.26
N THR A 479 18.32 26.43 -18.50
CA THR A 479 17.27 25.77 -17.71
C THR A 479 17.33 26.12 -16.22
N GLY A 480 18.20 27.06 -15.82
CA GLY A 480 18.40 27.38 -14.41
C GLY A 480 19.23 26.34 -13.66
N ARG A 481 19.98 25.50 -14.38
CA ARG A 481 20.89 24.49 -13.82
C ARG A 481 22.34 24.88 -14.03
N ARG A 482 23.22 24.44 -13.14
CA ARG A 482 24.67 24.58 -13.31
C ARG A 482 25.38 23.35 -12.75
N GLU A 483 26.64 23.18 -13.15
CA GLU A 483 27.51 22.18 -12.52
C GLU A 483 27.62 22.45 -11.02
N VAL A 484 27.52 21.39 -10.21
CA VAL A 484 27.74 21.50 -8.76
C VAL A 484 29.15 22.00 -8.52
N THR A 485 29.26 23.10 -7.80
CA THR A 485 30.54 23.79 -7.53
C THR A 485 31.45 23.01 -6.58
N GLU A 486 32.75 23.32 -6.58
CA GLU A 486 33.74 22.67 -5.69
C GLU A 486 33.37 22.80 -4.20
N ASP A 487 32.79 23.93 -3.81
CA ASP A 487 32.35 24.18 -2.43
C ASP A 487 31.19 23.26 -1.99
N ASN A 488 30.43 22.72 -2.96
CA ASN A 488 29.29 21.83 -2.75
C ASN A 488 29.62 20.37 -3.09
N ASP A 489 30.87 20.03 -3.41
CA ASP A 489 31.26 18.71 -3.93
C ASP A 489 31.03 17.59 -2.91
N ALA A 490 31.12 17.90 -1.61
CA ALA A 490 30.79 16.97 -0.53
C ALA A 490 29.35 16.43 -0.63
N VAL A 491 28.42 17.20 -1.21
CA VAL A 491 27.03 16.80 -1.39
C VAL A 491 26.89 15.75 -2.50
N ARG A 492 27.79 15.74 -3.51
CA ARG A 492 27.81 14.67 -4.52
C ARG A 492 28.10 13.31 -3.86
N ALA A 493 29.02 13.27 -2.91
CA ALA A 493 29.35 12.04 -2.17
C ALA A 493 28.16 11.56 -1.32
N VAL A 494 27.47 12.47 -0.62
CA VAL A 494 26.28 12.13 0.18
C VAL A 494 25.14 11.61 -0.70
N ILE A 495 24.86 12.26 -1.83
CA ILE A 495 23.83 11.79 -2.78
C ILE A 495 24.23 10.45 -3.40
N ALA A 496 25.51 10.22 -3.68
CA ALA A 496 26.00 8.94 -4.19
C ALA A 496 25.90 7.79 -3.17
N GLU A 497 25.89 8.09 -1.86
CA GLU A 497 25.67 7.12 -0.78
C GLU A 497 24.18 6.86 -0.50
N ASP A 498 23.27 7.63 -1.13
CA ASP A 498 21.84 7.40 -1.00
C ASP A 498 21.46 6.02 -1.57
N ALA A 499 20.67 5.25 -0.84
CA ALA A 499 20.25 3.90 -1.26
C ALA A 499 19.47 3.92 -2.59
N LEU A 500 18.88 5.06 -2.96
CA LEU A 500 18.20 5.28 -4.22
C LEU A 500 19.17 5.54 -5.38
N ALA A 501 20.39 6.01 -5.13
CA ALA A 501 21.34 6.38 -6.18
C ALA A 501 21.73 5.20 -7.07
N ASP A 502 22.04 4.05 -6.45
CA ASP A 502 22.37 2.80 -7.16
C ASP A 502 21.15 2.25 -7.93
N THR A 503 19.96 2.35 -7.33
CA THR A 503 18.72 1.82 -7.92
C THR A 503 18.24 2.70 -9.08
N ALA A 504 18.38 4.02 -8.95
CA ALA A 504 17.97 4.99 -9.95
C ALA A 504 19.01 5.18 -11.06
N GLY A 505 20.25 4.72 -10.83
CA GLY A 505 21.36 4.78 -11.77
C GLY A 505 21.71 6.23 -12.14
N TRP A 506 21.66 7.15 -11.19
CA TRP A 506 21.95 8.55 -11.47
C TRP A 506 23.39 8.70 -11.95
N ASP A 507 23.55 9.37 -13.08
CA ASP A 507 24.84 9.68 -13.69
C ASP A 507 25.03 11.20 -13.88
N CYS A 508 24.05 12.00 -13.43
CA CYS A 508 24.04 13.43 -13.61
C CYS A 508 23.51 14.14 -12.35
N LEU A 509 24.31 15.05 -11.84
CA LEU A 509 24.01 15.88 -10.67
C LEU A 509 24.18 17.34 -11.07
N CYS A 510 23.10 18.11 -11.06
CA CYS A 510 23.10 19.53 -11.39
C CYS A 510 22.60 20.36 -10.21
N GLU A 511 23.24 21.47 -9.94
CA GLU A 511 22.76 22.44 -8.96
C GLU A 511 21.69 23.33 -9.61
N VAL A 512 20.52 23.47 -8.98
CA VAL A 512 19.47 24.39 -9.43
C VAL A 512 19.77 25.78 -8.85
N VAL A 513 19.83 26.77 -9.73
CA VAL A 513 20.32 28.12 -9.41
C VAL A 513 19.29 28.89 -8.58
N GLN A 514 19.73 29.37 -7.41
CA GLN A 514 18.98 30.35 -6.63
C GLN A 514 19.08 31.72 -7.30
N LEU A 515 17.93 32.33 -7.57
CA LEU A 515 17.85 33.62 -8.25
C LEU A 515 18.43 34.75 -7.39
N ALA A 516 18.85 35.83 -8.04
CA ALA A 516 19.34 37.04 -7.40
C ALA A 516 18.79 38.31 -8.08
N GLY A 517 18.87 39.46 -7.40
CA GLY A 517 18.54 40.75 -8.01
C GLY A 517 17.08 40.88 -8.46
N THR A 518 16.88 41.35 -9.69
CA THR A 518 15.54 41.60 -10.26
C THR A 518 14.80 40.30 -10.56
N GLU A 519 15.48 39.26 -11.02
CA GLU A 519 14.90 37.92 -11.23
C GLU A 519 14.41 37.28 -9.92
N LEU A 520 15.16 37.46 -8.82
CA LEU A 520 14.71 37.04 -7.49
C LEU A 520 13.43 37.76 -7.08
N THR A 521 13.37 39.06 -7.33
CA THR A 521 12.19 39.87 -7.01
C THR A 521 10.99 39.38 -7.83
N ALA A 522 11.17 39.15 -9.14
CA ALA A 522 10.12 38.62 -10.01
C ALA A 522 9.61 37.27 -9.50
N CYS A 523 10.49 36.31 -9.20
CA CYS A 523 10.11 35.01 -8.63
C CYS A 523 9.34 35.14 -7.30
N GLN A 524 9.68 36.13 -6.47
CA GLN A 524 9.05 36.32 -5.17
C GLN A 524 7.71 37.07 -5.22
N THR A 525 7.39 37.77 -6.31
CA THR A 525 6.22 38.66 -6.36
C THR A 525 5.26 38.42 -7.52
N ASP A 526 5.74 37.84 -8.62
CA ASP A 526 4.90 37.62 -9.80
C ASP A 526 3.95 36.45 -9.58
N LEU A 527 2.64 36.68 -9.77
CA LEU A 527 1.61 35.66 -9.58
C LEU A 527 1.28 34.93 -10.89
N ASP A 528 1.73 35.48 -12.02
CA ASP A 528 1.50 34.91 -13.34
C ASP A 528 2.66 33.98 -13.74
N GLU A 529 2.36 32.99 -14.58
CA GLU A 529 3.35 32.12 -15.21
C GLU A 529 3.27 32.26 -16.75
N PRO A 530 4.41 32.27 -17.47
CA PRO A 530 5.77 32.18 -16.94
C PRO A 530 6.21 33.48 -16.24
N VAL A 531 6.97 33.36 -15.15
CA VAL A 531 7.60 34.53 -14.50
C VAL A 531 8.60 35.18 -15.45
N GLN A 532 8.50 36.51 -15.61
CA GLN A 532 9.37 37.27 -16.51
C GLN A 532 10.09 38.44 -15.82
N ASP A 533 11.33 38.69 -16.23
CA ASP A 533 12.09 39.91 -15.88
C ASP A 533 12.58 40.61 -17.16
N GLY A 534 12.21 41.88 -17.33
CA GLY A 534 12.54 42.65 -18.53
C GLY A 534 12.08 42.04 -19.86
N GLY A 535 11.04 41.18 -19.83
CA GLY A 535 10.50 40.47 -20.99
C GLY A 535 11.20 39.15 -21.34
N ASN A 536 12.08 38.64 -20.48
CA ASN A 536 12.70 37.32 -20.61
C ASN A 536 12.17 36.38 -19.53
N ASP A 537 11.99 35.10 -19.86
CA ASP A 537 11.58 34.08 -18.90
C ASP A 537 12.67 33.86 -17.84
N VAL A 538 12.26 33.84 -16.58
CA VAL A 538 13.14 33.61 -15.43
C VAL A 538 13.23 32.11 -15.16
N ASN A 539 14.45 31.58 -15.02
CA ASN A 539 14.68 30.16 -14.75
C ASN A 539 15.56 30.03 -13.50
N GLY A 540 14.97 29.58 -12.40
CA GLY A 540 15.68 29.32 -11.14
C GLY A 540 14.71 29.10 -9.99
N TRP A 541 15.17 29.29 -8.75
CA TRP A 541 14.32 29.21 -7.58
C TRP A 541 14.49 30.38 -6.61
N CYS A 542 13.46 30.64 -5.81
CA CYS A 542 13.45 31.64 -4.74
C CYS A 542 12.72 31.14 -3.48
N TYR A 543 12.98 31.78 -2.34
CA TYR A 543 12.28 31.53 -1.08
C TYR A 543 11.17 32.55 -0.85
N VAL A 544 10.00 32.09 -0.41
CA VAL A 544 8.83 32.91 -0.04
C VAL A 544 8.40 32.54 1.38
N ASP A 545 8.11 33.53 2.23
CA ASP A 545 7.64 33.31 3.61
C ASP A 545 6.71 34.44 4.08
N ALA A 546 5.43 34.14 4.25
CA ALA A 546 4.39 35.04 4.74
C ALA A 546 4.18 34.99 6.26
N THR A 547 4.93 34.18 6.99
CA THR A 547 4.79 33.98 8.44
C THR A 547 5.71 34.87 9.28
N THR A 548 6.69 35.52 8.64
CA THR A 548 7.60 36.48 9.29
C THR A 548 6.94 37.83 9.51
N ALA A 549 7.45 38.62 10.47
CA ALA A 549 6.92 39.95 10.79
C ALA A 549 6.92 40.91 9.59
N LYS A 550 7.86 40.72 8.66
CA LYS A 550 7.88 41.33 7.34
C LYS A 550 7.98 40.20 6.29
N PRO A 551 6.89 39.90 5.57
CA PRO A 551 6.88 38.83 4.58
C PRO A 551 8.03 38.92 3.58
N VAL A 552 8.54 37.76 3.20
CA VAL A 552 9.48 37.57 2.09
C VAL A 552 8.65 37.15 0.88
N GLY A 553 8.53 38.03 -0.11
CA GLY A 553 7.67 37.83 -1.28
C GLY A 553 6.19 38.10 -1.05
N ASP A 554 5.37 37.80 -2.06
CA ASP A 554 3.92 37.99 -2.02
C ASP A 554 3.22 36.85 -1.25
N PRO A 555 2.45 37.13 -0.18
CA PRO A 555 1.72 36.13 0.57
C PRO A 555 0.72 35.30 -0.25
N ALA A 556 0.24 35.79 -1.39
CA ALA A 556 -0.68 35.06 -2.26
C ALA A 556 -0.04 33.79 -2.85
N LEU A 557 1.29 33.75 -3.02
CA LEU A 557 2.01 32.58 -3.53
C LEU A 557 1.97 31.38 -2.57
N VAL A 558 1.80 31.65 -1.26
CA VAL A 558 1.80 30.64 -0.20
C VAL A 558 0.44 30.55 0.52
N GLN A 559 -0.61 31.12 -0.08
CA GLN A 559 -1.94 31.16 0.53
C GLN A 559 -2.58 29.78 0.72
N THR A 560 -2.18 28.82 -0.13
CA THR A 560 -2.61 27.41 -0.11
C THR A 560 -1.91 26.58 0.96
N CYS A 561 -0.77 27.06 1.50
CA CYS A 561 -0.08 26.43 2.61
C CYS A 561 -0.89 26.60 3.92
N PRO A 562 -0.77 25.65 4.89
CA PRO A 562 -1.36 25.80 6.22
C PRO A 562 -1.00 27.14 6.85
N SER A 563 -1.90 27.71 7.65
CA SER A 563 -1.71 29.06 8.22
C SER A 563 -0.41 29.24 9.02
N THR A 564 0.09 28.16 9.63
CA THR A 564 1.35 28.10 10.37
C THR A 564 2.57 27.82 9.50
N GLU A 565 2.41 27.54 8.21
CA GLU A 565 3.46 27.05 7.29
C GLU A 565 3.43 27.78 5.94
N ARG A 566 2.96 29.04 5.93
CA ARG A 566 2.87 29.85 4.70
C ARG A 566 4.22 30.31 4.18
N ARG A 567 5.01 29.38 3.69
CA ARG A 567 6.38 29.57 3.22
C ARG A 567 6.79 28.42 2.32
N MET A 568 7.61 28.64 1.30
CA MET A 568 8.02 27.61 0.34
C MET A 568 9.33 27.95 -0.37
N ILE A 569 9.93 26.95 -1.01
CA ILE A 569 10.88 27.15 -2.11
C ILE A 569 10.10 27.07 -3.41
N ARG A 570 10.08 28.18 -4.17
CA ARG A 570 9.38 28.29 -5.45
C ARG A 570 10.38 28.15 -6.60
N PHE A 571 10.13 27.22 -7.51
CA PHE A 571 10.83 27.08 -8.78
C PHE A 571 10.04 27.79 -9.88
N VAL A 572 10.72 28.42 -10.83
CA VAL A 572 10.10 29.18 -11.93
C VAL A 572 10.76 28.84 -13.27
N GLY A 573 9.97 28.91 -14.34
CA GLY A 573 10.42 28.60 -15.69
C GLY A 573 10.89 27.15 -15.83
N LYS A 574 12.01 26.95 -16.53
CA LYS A 574 12.60 25.64 -16.80
C LYS A 574 13.40 25.05 -15.63
N ALA A 575 13.48 25.76 -14.52
CA ALA A 575 14.13 25.28 -13.30
C ALA A 575 13.20 24.41 -12.44
N ASP A 576 11.93 24.26 -12.84
CA ASP A 576 11.06 23.24 -12.26
C ASP A 576 11.68 21.84 -12.45
N VAL A 577 11.31 20.91 -11.56
CA VAL A 577 11.88 19.57 -11.51
C VAL A 577 11.69 18.89 -12.86
N GLU A 578 12.78 18.45 -13.49
CA GLU A 578 12.67 17.67 -14.71
C GLU A 578 12.01 16.31 -14.41
N ALA A 579 11.06 15.88 -15.25
CA ALA A 579 10.37 14.61 -15.05
C ALA A 579 11.37 13.45 -14.98
N GLY A 580 11.33 12.65 -13.90
CA GLY A 580 12.28 11.55 -13.66
C GLY A 580 13.58 11.97 -12.96
N ALA A 581 13.72 13.25 -12.59
CA ALA A 581 14.78 13.72 -11.73
C ALA A 581 14.35 13.76 -10.26
N THR A 582 15.29 13.54 -9.35
CA THR A 582 15.10 13.65 -7.91
C THR A 582 15.79 14.91 -7.40
N GLN A 583 15.08 15.78 -6.67
CA GLN A 583 15.67 16.97 -6.08
C GLN A 583 15.99 16.78 -4.60
N PHE A 584 17.25 17.06 -4.26
CA PHE A 584 17.77 17.13 -2.91
C PHE A 584 17.87 18.58 -2.47
N ILE A 585 17.18 18.92 -1.39
CA ILE A 585 17.22 20.26 -0.82
C ILE A 585 17.87 20.16 0.56
N THR A 586 19.01 20.82 0.73
CA THR A 586 19.63 21.00 2.05
C THR A 586 19.64 22.47 2.41
N CYS A 587 19.12 22.79 3.58
CA CYS A 587 19.02 24.14 4.09
C CYS A 587 19.65 24.22 5.48
N SER A 588 20.60 25.12 5.65
CA SER A 588 21.00 25.55 6.98
C SER A 588 19.90 26.47 7.53
N GLY A 589 19.22 26.03 8.59
CA GLY A 589 18.25 26.85 9.32
C GLY A 589 18.81 27.31 10.65
N GLU A 590 18.05 28.15 11.36
CA GLU A 590 18.44 28.62 12.70
C GLU A 590 18.80 27.45 13.62
N GLN A 591 19.94 27.59 14.32
CA GLN A 591 20.09 26.93 15.61
C GLN A 591 19.00 27.51 16.51
N GLY A 592 18.01 26.68 16.86
CA GLY A 592 17.03 27.01 17.90
C GLY A 592 17.70 27.27 19.24
#